data_AF-A0A7C6MRM6-F1
#
_entry.id   AF-A0A7C6MRM6-F1
#
_cell.length_a   1.000
_cell.length_b   1.000
_cell.length_c   1.000
_cell.angle_alpha   90.00
_cell.angle_beta   90.00
_cell.angle_gamma   90.00
#
_symmetry.space_group_name_H-M   'P 1'
#
loop_
_entity.id
_entity.type
_entity.pdbx_description
1 polymer ?
#
loop_
_entity_poly.entity_id
_entity_poly.type
_entity_poly.pdbx_seq_one_letter_code
_entity_poly.pdbx_strand_id
1 'polypeptide(L)' 'MISNCQVCDSENLIFADTGANGGYGPELLPGTGVFKPARFRIVVCEKCGFVHFFVIPEDLDKVKKSRRFRSINELR' A
#
# COMPACT_ATOMS: atom_id res chain seq x y z
N MET A 1 -8.86 -8.61 -5.82
CA MET A 1 -7.60 -8.44 -6.58
C MET A 1 -7.93 -7.56 -7.78
N ILE A 2 -7.08 -6.58 -8.10
CA ILE A 2 -7.35 -5.69 -9.24
C ILE A 2 -7.00 -6.41 -10.55
N SER A 3 -7.89 -6.34 -11.53
CA SER A 3 -7.71 -6.95 -12.86
C SER A 3 -7.37 -5.93 -13.94
N ASN A 4 -7.80 -4.66 -13.77
CA ASN A 4 -7.65 -3.61 -14.77
C ASN A 4 -7.21 -2.31 -14.09
N CYS A 5 -6.45 -1.48 -14.80
CA CYS A 5 -6.07 -0.15 -14.34
C CYS A 5 -7.29 0.75 -14.19
N GLN A 6 -7.53 1.31 -13.00
CA GLN A 6 -8.69 2.18 -12.74
C GLN A 6 -8.69 3.53 -13.49
N VAL A 7 -7.60 3.85 -14.20
CA VAL A 7 -7.45 5.11 -14.94
C VAL A 7 -7.56 4.91 -16.46
N CYS A 8 -7.15 3.77 -17.00
CA CYS A 8 -7.09 3.56 -18.46
C CYS A 8 -7.58 2.19 -18.94
N ASP A 9 -8.18 1.41 -18.03
CA ASP A 9 -8.75 0.06 -18.22
C ASP A 9 -7.79 -1.03 -18.74
N SER A 10 -6.50 -0.70 -18.95
CA SER A 10 -5.49 -1.66 -19.38
C SER A 10 -5.31 -2.79 -18.36
N GLU A 11 -5.13 -4.01 -18.87
CA GLU A 11 -4.83 -5.22 -18.10
C GLU A 11 -3.32 -5.43 -17.87
N ASN A 12 -2.47 -4.61 -18.50
CA ASN A 12 -1.02 -4.70 -18.37
C ASN A 12 -0.59 -4.09 -17.03
N LEU A 13 -0.61 -4.93 -16.00
CA LEU A 13 -0.29 -4.60 -14.62
C LEU A 13 0.91 -5.44 -14.15
N ILE A 14 1.92 -4.77 -13.62
CA ILE A 14 3.10 -5.40 -12.99
C ILE A 14 3.12 -5.10 -11.49
N PHE A 15 3.77 -5.94 -10.68
CA PHE A 15 3.80 -5.75 -9.24
C PHE A 15 5.16 -6.03 -8.60
N ALA A 16 5.38 -5.42 -7.43
CA ALA A 16 6.50 -5.72 -6.54
C ALA A 16 6.09 -5.53 -5.07
N ASP A 17 6.65 -6.35 -4.19
CA ASP A 17 6.45 -6.20 -2.75
C ASP A 17 7.60 -5.39 -2.14
N THR A 18 7.32 -4.26 -1.52
CA THR A 18 8.33 -3.34 -0.96
C THR A 18 8.01 -2.94 0.48
N GLY A 19 9.02 -2.45 1.20
CA GLY A 19 8.84 -1.89 2.54
C GLY A 19 8.02 -0.59 2.47
N ALA A 20 7.11 -0.38 3.42
CA ALA A 20 6.37 0.88 3.54
C ALA A 20 7.20 2.03 4.14
N ASN A 21 8.39 1.71 4.64
CA ASN A 21 9.32 2.65 5.25
C ASN A 21 10.65 2.53 4.48
N GLY A 22 10.88 3.43 3.53
CA GLY A 22 12.18 3.53 2.85
C GLY A 22 13.20 4.21 3.75
N GLY A 23 14.51 3.91 3.61
CA GLY A 23 15.55 4.45 4.50
C GLY A 23 15.57 5.99 4.63
N TYR A 24 15.22 6.70 3.55
CA TYR A 24 15.04 8.16 3.52
C TYR A 24 13.58 8.59 3.24
N GLY A 25 12.66 7.62 3.19
CA GLY A 25 11.25 7.86 2.85
C GLY A 25 10.39 8.07 4.08
N PRO A 26 9.20 8.69 3.93
CA PRO A 26 8.23 8.77 5.02
C PRO A 26 7.74 7.38 5.44
N GLU A 27 7.28 7.27 6.69
CA GLU A 27 6.61 6.06 7.21
C GLU A 27 5.19 6.00 6.64
N LEU A 28 4.98 5.23 5.57
CA LEU A 28 3.68 5.16 4.88
C LEU A 28 2.69 4.21 5.56
N LEU A 29 3.16 3.27 6.39
CA LEU A 29 2.33 2.41 7.23
C LEU A 29 2.65 2.59 8.72
N PRO A 30 2.28 3.73 9.32
CA PRO A 30 2.70 4.08 10.65
C PRO A 30 2.20 3.13 11.72
N GLY A 31 3.09 2.79 12.66
CA GLY A 31 2.74 1.99 13.84
C GLY A 31 2.58 0.49 13.55
N THR A 32 3.14 0.01 12.45
CA THR A 32 3.13 -1.43 12.08
C THR A 32 4.35 -2.21 12.58
N GLY A 33 5.20 -1.58 13.39
CA GLY A 33 6.37 -2.18 14.04
C GLY A 33 7.70 -1.70 13.48
N VAL A 34 8.77 -1.79 14.29
CA VAL A 34 10.11 -1.27 13.95
C VAL A 34 11.01 -2.35 13.33
N PHE A 35 10.95 -3.59 13.83
CA PHE A 35 11.83 -4.68 13.39
C PHE A 35 11.35 -5.43 12.14
N LYS A 36 10.05 -5.41 11.87
CA LYS A 36 9.43 -5.99 10.65
C LYS A 36 8.20 -5.16 10.27
N PRO A 37 8.40 -3.92 9.81
CA PRO A 37 7.29 -3.04 9.41
C PRO A 37 6.43 -3.71 8.35
N ALA A 38 5.17 -3.29 8.26
CA ALA A 38 4.28 -3.77 7.22
C ALA A 38 4.79 -3.39 5.83
N ARG A 39 4.47 -4.23 4.85
CA ARG A 39 4.87 -4.05 3.45
C ARG A 39 3.69 -3.71 2.57
N PHE A 40 3.99 -3.05 1.46
CA PHE A 40 3.06 -2.88 0.36
C PHE A 40 3.36 -3.88 -0.76
N ARG A 41 2.31 -4.38 -1.39
CA ARG A 41 2.32 -4.75 -2.81
C ARG A 41 1.99 -3.52 -3.63
N ILE A 42 2.96 -3.05 -4.40
CA ILE A 42 2.75 -1.99 -5.38
C ILE A 42 2.37 -2.66 -6.69
N VAL A 43 1.28 -2.21 -7.31
CA VAL A 43 0.87 -2.61 -8.66
C VAL A 43 0.95 -1.39 -9.57
N VAL A 44 1.65 -1.48 -10.68
CA VAL A 44 1.86 -0.39 -11.64
C VAL A 44 1.25 -0.78 -12.99
N CYS A 45 0.46 0.11 -13.58
CA CYS A 45 0.01 -0.05 -14.96
C CYS A 45 1.14 0.31 -15.92
N GLU A 46 1.58 -0.63 -16.77
CA GLU A 46 2.66 -0.38 -17.74
C GLU A 46 2.26 0.62 -18.83
N LYS A 47 0.97 0.79 -19.07
CA LYS A 47 0.46 1.70 -20.11
C LYS A 47 0.44 3.16 -19.68
N CYS A 48 -0.11 3.46 -18.49
CA CYS A 48 -0.32 4.84 -18.05
C CYS A 48 0.47 5.23 -16.79
N GLY A 49 1.22 4.29 -16.21
CA GLY A 49 2.03 4.53 -15.00
C GLY A 49 1.22 4.65 -13.71
N PHE A 50 -0.10 4.49 -13.73
CA PHE A 50 -0.92 4.58 -12.52
C PHE A 50 -0.51 3.50 -11.50
N VAL A 51 -0.37 3.91 -10.24
CA VAL A 51 0.14 3.07 -9.15
C VAL A 51 -0.94 2.79 -8.12
N HIS A 52 -1.11 1.52 -7.78
CA HIS A 52 -1.91 1.08 -6.65
C HIS A 52 -1.00 0.60 -5.51
N PHE A 53 -1.31 1.02 -4.29
CA PHE A 53 -0.65 0.55 -3.07
C PHE A 53 -1.60 -0.34 -2.29
N PHE A 54 -1.22 -1.59 -2.07
CA PHE A 54 -1.99 -2.54 -1.26
C PHE A 54 -1.13 -3.03 -0.11
N VAL A 55 -1.65 -3.02 1.11
CA VAL A 55 -0.99 -3.72 2.22
C VAL A 55 -0.99 -5.22 1.90
N ILE A 56 0.15 -5.90 2.05
CA ILE A 56 0.19 -7.35 1.78
C ILE A 56 -0.73 -8.09 2.77
N PRO A 57 -1.43 -9.17 2.35
CA PRO A 57 -2.44 -9.82 3.18
C PRO A 57 -1.94 -10.22 4.58
N GLU A 58 -0.69 -10.66 4.67
CA GLU A 58 -0.04 -11.13 5.89
C GLU A 58 0.20 -10.00 6.91
N ASP A 59 0.31 -8.76 6.44
CA ASP A 59 0.57 -7.58 7.27
C ASP A 59 -0.69 -6.73 7.53
N LEU A 60 -1.83 -7.08 6.92
CA LEU A 60 -3.08 -6.33 7.06
C LEU A 60 -3.52 -6.18 8.53
N ASP A 61 -3.26 -7.22 9.33
CA ASP A 61 -3.56 -7.25 10.75
C ASP A 61 -2.75 -6.22 11.56
N LYS A 62 -1.52 -5.92 11.14
CA LYS A 62 -0.69 -4.87 11.77
C LYS A 62 -1.28 -3.50 11.54
N VAL A 63 -1.82 -3.25 10.35
CA VAL A 63 -2.47 -1.98 10.00
C VAL A 63 -3.77 -1.82 10.80
N LYS A 64 -4.60 -2.86 10.87
CA LYS A 64 -5.84 -2.85 11.68
C LYS A 64 -5.59 -2.58 13.16
N LYS A 65 -4.49 -3.07 13.71
CA LYS A 65 -4.12 -2.91 15.13
C LYS A 65 -3.33 -1.63 15.41
N SER A 66 -2.86 -0.93 14.39
CA SER A 66 -2.08 0.30 14.57
C SER A 66 -2.97 1.43 15.09
N ARG A 67 -2.55 2.01 16.22
CA ARG A 67 -3.20 3.17 16.84
C ARG A 67 -2.83 4.50 16.18
N ARG A 68 -1.98 4.47 15.13
CA ARG A 68 -1.55 5.69 14.42
C ARG A 68 -2.47 6.05 13.25
N PHE A 69 -3.28 5.10 12.76
CA PHE A 69 -4.32 5.40 11.79
C PHE A 69 -5.55 5.97 12.51
N ARG A 70 -6.23 6.90 11.84
CA ARG A 70 -7.52 7.46 12.27
C ARG A 70 -8.58 7.18 11.22
N SER A 71 -9.84 7.16 11.65
CA SER A 71 -10.95 6.98 10.73
C SER A 71 -11.11 8.23 9.86
N ILE A 72 -11.33 8.03 8.55
CA ILE A 72 -11.61 9.16 7.64
C ILE A 72 -12.88 9.92 8.03
N ASN A 73 -13.80 9.26 8.74
CA ASN A 73 -15.03 9.90 9.22
C ASN A 73 -14.77 10.96 10.30
N GLU A 74 -13.61 10.95 10.96
CA GLU A 74 -13.22 11.98 11.92
C GLU A 74 -12.89 13.34 11.25
N LEU A 75 -12.76 13.37 9.91
CA LEU A 75 -12.51 14.60 9.15
C LEU A 75 -13.79 15.25 8.60
N ARG A 76 -14.96 14.63 8.81
CA ARG A 76 -16.27 15.18 8.41
C ARG A 76 -16.88 15.97 9.55
#